data_AF-A0A1I6PL86-F1
#
_entry.id   AF-A0A1I6PL86-F1
#
_cell.length_a   1.000
_cell.length_b   1.000
_cell.length_c   1.000
_cell.angle_alpha   90.00
_cell.angle_beta   90.00
_cell.angle_gamma   90.00
#
_symmetry.space_group_name_H-M   'P 1'
#
loop_
_entity.id
_entity.type
_entity.pdbx_description
1 polymer ?
#
loop_
_entity_poly.entity_id
_entity_poly.type
_entity_poly.pdbx_seq_one_letter_code
_entity_poly.pdbx_strand_id
1 'polypeptide(L)'
;MKRLIFITVLILFINGCSKEVKLQLFETKDQAIKQYIEEQNVMESFLELDLVTNETIVLIKQEREIYSLAELANSKDNKYSFSRISAWVDIGNTTGAMWEFKTNTDNVYTLKISKKQEDPDSIYNNDFDIYISIVNGKRTYNDYNVRNIITSTKLIDI
;
A
#
# COMPACT_ATOMS: atom_id res chain seq x y z
N MET A 1 9.24 51.70 37.18
CA MET A 1 8.55 50.47 36.75
C MET A 1 7.81 50.74 35.46
N LYS A 2 8.15 50.05 34.36
CA LYS A 2 7.29 49.72 33.22
C LYS A 2 8.15 48.88 32.26
N ARG A 3 7.97 47.55 32.36
CA ARG A 3 8.59 46.56 31.48
C ARG A 3 7.85 46.58 30.15
N LEU A 4 8.54 46.92 29.06
CA LEU A 4 8.06 46.70 27.70
C LEU A 4 8.81 45.49 27.17
N ILE A 5 8.22 44.31 27.40
CA ILE A 5 8.65 43.05 26.82
C ILE A 5 8.14 43.04 25.38
N PHE A 6 9.02 43.31 24.42
CA PHE A 6 8.76 43.06 23.01
C PHE A 6 8.91 41.55 22.77
N ILE A 7 7.80 40.81 22.85
CA ILE A 7 7.71 39.45 22.30
C ILE A 7 7.59 39.61 20.78
N THR A 8 8.73 39.59 20.10
CA THR A 8 8.79 39.44 18.65
C THR A 8 8.41 38.00 18.33
N VAL A 9 7.12 37.80 18.02
CA VAL A 9 6.56 36.56 17.50
C VAL A 9 7.20 36.29 16.13
N LEU A 10 8.25 35.47 16.13
CA LEU A 10 8.86 34.92 14.93
C LEU A 10 7.95 33.77 14.46
N ILE A 11 6.87 34.10 13.75
CA ILE A 11 6.14 33.12 12.93
C ILE A 11 7.08 32.73 11.78
N LEU A 12 7.85 31.68 12.02
CA LEU A 12 8.53 30.95 10.96
C LEU A 12 7.44 30.36 10.07
N PHE A 13 7.35 30.89 8.85
CA PHE A 13 6.64 30.33 7.73
C PHE A 13 7.18 28.92 7.46
N ILE A 14 6.63 27.93 8.16
CA ILE A 14 6.61 26.54 7.68
C ILE A 14 5.67 26.52 6.47
N ASN A 15 6.18 27.01 5.33
CA ASN A 15 5.71 26.60 4.03
C ASN A 15 6.05 25.11 3.91
N GLY A 16 5.15 24.27 4.43
CA GLY A 16 5.09 22.87 4.07
C GLY A 16 4.84 22.82 2.58
N CYS A 17 5.91 22.72 1.80
CA CYS A 17 5.86 22.45 0.38
C CYS A 17 5.33 21.01 0.25
N SER A 18 4.01 20.84 0.30
CA SER A 18 3.39 19.61 -0.11
C SER A 18 3.71 19.45 -1.59
N LYS A 19 4.66 18.57 -1.92
CA LYS A 19 4.83 18.12 -3.30
C LYS A 19 3.48 17.55 -3.73
N GLU A 20 2.77 18.27 -4.58
CA GLU A 20 1.67 17.68 -5.33
C GLU A 20 2.26 16.52 -6.12
N VAL A 21 1.94 15.29 -5.71
CA VAL A 21 2.30 14.10 -6.48
C VAL A 21 1.42 14.14 -7.72
N LYS A 22 1.93 14.78 -8.78
CA LYS A 22 1.29 14.72 -10.10
C LYS A 22 1.31 13.27 -10.54
N LEU A 23 0.11 12.71 -10.66
CA LEU A 23 -0.11 11.35 -11.13
C LEU A 23 0.42 11.25 -12.57
N GLN A 24 1.54 10.54 -12.75
CA GLN A 24 2.21 10.44 -14.04
C GLN A 24 1.46 9.44 -14.92
N LEU A 25 1.20 9.84 -16.16
CA LEU A 25 0.43 9.06 -17.13
C LEU A 25 1.35 8.56 -18.25
N PHE A 26 1.14 7.32 -18.67
CA PHE A 26 1.95 6.60 -19.66
C PHE A 26 1.08 6.03 -20.78
N GLU A 27 1.67 5.77 -21.95
CA GLU A 27 0.91 5.24 -23.10
C GLU A 27 0.62 3.74 -22.96
N THR A 28 1.41 3.01 -22.16
CA THR A 28 1.22 1.58 -21.92
C THR A 28 1.29 1.22 -20.44
N LYS A 29 0.66 0.10 -20.08
CA LYS A 29 0.77 -0.53 -18.75
C LYS A 29 2.23 -0.76 -18.37
N ASP A 30 2.99 -1.39 -19.28
CA ASP A 30 4.41 -1.71 -19.07
C ASP A 30 5.26 -0.48 -18.77
N GLN A 31 4.99 0.65 -19.42
CA GLN A 31 5.69 1.90 -19.15
C GLN A 31 5.40 2.43 -17.75
N ALA A 32 4.13 2.37 -17.31
CA ALA A 32 3.75 2.81 -15.98
C ALA A 32 4.40 1.95 -14.88
N ILE A 33 4.41 0.63 -15.06
CA ILE A 33 5.06 -0.31 -14.13
C ILE A 33 6.58 -0.12 -14.14
N LYS A 34 7.19 0.02 -15.33
CA LYS A 34 8.63 0.22 -15.47
C LYS A 34 9.11 1.50 -14.78
N GLN A 35 8.39 2.61 -14.93
CA GLN A 35 8.71 3.84 -14.21
C GLN A 35 8.72 3.60 -12.69
N TYR A 36 7.70 2.91 -12.17
CA TYR A 36 7.60 2.62 -10.75
C TYR A 36 8.80 1.78 -10.26
N ILE A 37 9.19 0.74 -11.01
CA ILE A 37 10.36 -0.09 -10.70
C ILE A 37 11.64 0.75 -10.66
N GLU A 38 11.83 1.62 -11.65
CA GLU A 38 13.00 2.51 -11.73
C GLU A 38 13.07 3.50 -10.55
N GLU A 39 11.91 3.97 -10.06
CA GLU A 39 11.83 4.86 -8.89
C GLU A 39 12.09 4.15 -7.56
N GLN A 40 11.63 2.91 -7.40
CA GLN A 40 11.83 2.17 -6.15
C GLN A 40 13.26 1.63 -6.00
N ASN A 41 13.97 1.35 -7.11
CA ASN A 41 15.33 0.83 -7.11
C ASN A 41 15.50 -0.47 -6.28
N VAL A 42 14.45 -1.31 -6.26
CA VAL A 42 14.42 -2.61 -5.56
C VAL A 42 13.89 -3.67 -6.52
N MET A 43 14.41 -4.90 -6.44
CA MET A 43 13.85 -6.02 -7.20
C MET A 43 12.47 -6.39 -6.65
N GLU A 44 11.48 -6.36 -7.52
CA GLU A 44 10.09 -6.60 -7.18
C GLU A 44 9.47 -7.59 -8.17
N SER A 45 8.63 -8.49 -7.66
CA SER A 45 7.74 -9.33 -8.46
C SER A 45 6.33 -8.74 -8.41
N PHE A 46 5.63 -8.79 -9.53
CA PHE A 46 4.31 -8.18 -9.69
C PHE A 46 3.31 -9.24 -10.11
N LEU A 47 2.15 -9.25 -9.45
CA LEU A 47 1.02 -10.10 -9.79
C LEU A 47 -0.20 -9.21 -10.03
N GLU A 48 -0.62 -9.08 -11.28
CA GLU A 48 -1.86 -8.40 -11.65
C GLU A 48 -3.07 -9.24 -11.24
N LEU A 49 -4.05 -8.59 -10.63
CA LEU A 49 -5.32 -9.16 -10.21
C LEU A 49 -6.45 -8.29 -10.79
N ASP A 50 -7.18 -8.86 -11.74
CA ASP A 50 -8.34 -8.20 -12.33
C ASP A 50 -9.58 -8.40 -11.45
N LEU A 51 -10.24 -7.29 -11.12
CA LEU A 51 -11.48 -7.27 -10.34
C LEU A 51 -12.71 -7.42 -11.23
N VAL A 52 -13.80 -7.83 -10.59
CA VAL A 52 -15.13 -7.95 -11.22
C VAL A 52 -15.67 -6.64 -11.80
N THR A 53 -15.13 -5.51 -11.39
CA THR A 53 -15.47 -4.15 -11.85
C THR A 53 -14.60 -3.65 -13.01
N ASN A 54 -13.76 -4.51 -13.60
CA ASN A 54 -12.74 -4.15 -14.59
C ASN A 54 -11.65 -3.21 -14.06
N GLU A 55 -11.43 -3.20 -12.75
CA GLU A 55 -10.31 -2.52 -12.11
C GLU A 55 -9.15 -3.51 -11.94
N THR A 56 -7.91 -3.05 -12.04
CA THR A 56 -6.72 -3.90 -11.85
C THR A 56 -5.92 -3.41 -10.65
N ILE A 57 -5.67 -4.30 -9.70
CA ILE A 57 -4.68 -4.10 -8.65
C ILE A 57 -3.51 -5.04 -8.86
N VAL A 58 -2.37 -4.66 -8.31
CA VAL A 58 -1.13 -5.38 -8.46
C VAL A 58 -0.58 -5.68 -7.07
N LEU A 59 -0.45 -6.96 -6.76
CA LEU A 59 0.27 -7.42 -5.58
C LEU A 59 1.77 -7.37 -5.90
N ILE A 60 2.50 -6.57 -5.13
CA ILE A 60 3.94 -6.40 -5.27
C ILE A 60 4.63 -7.18 -4.17
N LYS A 61 5.62 -7.99 -4.52
CA LYS A 61 6.49 -8.74 -3.61
C LYS A 61 7.93 -8.24 -3.76
N GLN A 62 8.49 -7.75 -2.66
CA GLN A 62 9.93 -7.52 -2.53
C GLN A 62 10.63 -8.79 -2.01
N GLU A 63 11.97 -8.75 -1.93
CA GLU A 63 12.72 -9.77 -1.23
C GLU A 63 12.22 -9.96 0.22
N ARG A 64 12.33 -11.19 0.76
CA ARG A 64 12.00 -11.56 2.15
C ARG A 64 10.52 -11.50 2.56
N GLU A 65 9.60 -11.88 1.67
CA GLU A 65 8.17 -11.97 1.99
C GLU A 65 7.54 -10.62 2.43
N ILE A 66 8.02 -9.52 1.84
CA ILE A 66 7.48 -8.18 2.04
C ILE A 66 6.54 -7.86 0.88
N TYR A 67 5.29 -7.50 1.20
CA TYR A 67 4.22 -7.32 0.22
C TYR A 67 3.56 -5.95 0.31
N SER A 68 3.05 -5.46 -0.81
CA SER A 68 2.20 -4.26 -0.88
C SER A 68 1.23 -4.35 -2.06
N LEU A 69 0.27 -3.45 -2.09
CA LEU A 69 -0.73 -3.33 -3.15
C LEU A 69 -0.51 -2.04 -3.92
N ALA A 70 -0.62 -2.13 -5.24
CA ALA A 70 -0.75 -1.01 -6.14
C ALA A 70 -2.02 -1.12 -6.97
N GLU A 71 -2.40 -0.01 -7.57
CA GLU A 71 -3.48 0.09 -8.54
C GLU A 71 -2.88 0.42 -9.91
N LEU A 72 -3.33 -0.31 -10.94
CA LEU A 72 -3.03 -0.02 -12.33
C LEU A 72 -4.30 0.54 -12.97
N ALA A 73 -4.35 1.85 -13.10
CA ALA A 73 -5.52 2.56 -13.59
C ALA A 73 -5.37 2.94 -15.07
N ASN A 74 -6.48 2.86 -15.80
CA ASN A 74 -6.63 3.39 -17.15
C ASN A 74 -7.47 4.68 -17.09
N SER A 75 -6.90 5.77 -17.58
CA SER A 75 -7.54 7.08 -17.70
C SER A 75 -8.41 7.17 -18.96
N LYS A 76 -9.31 8.16 -19.01
CA LYS A 76 -10.24 8.35 -20.14
C LYS A 76 -9.54 8.55 -21.50
N ASP A 77 -8.29 8.98 -21.51
CA ASP A 77 -7.48 9.20 -22.71
C ASP A 77 -6.66 7.97 -23.11
N ASN A 78 -7.02 6.77 -22.63
CA ASN A 78 -6.28 5.51 -22.79
C ASN A 78 -4.84 5.54 -22.25
N LYS A 79 -4.56 6.44 -21.31
CA LYS A 79 -3.26 6.49 -20.62
C LYS A 79 -3.32 5.71 -19.32
N TYR A 80 -2.21 5.10 -18.96
CA TYR A 80 -2.07 4.28 -17.77
C TYR A 80 -1.33 5.01 -16.65
N SER A 81 -1.71 4.72 -15.42
CA SER A 81 -0.96 5.10 -14.23
C SER A 81 -0.81 3.93 -13.29
N PHE A 82 0.32 3.87 -12.62
CA PHE A 82 0.61 2.87 -11.60
C PHE A 82 0.91 3.58 -10.28
N SER A 83 0.19 3.22 -9.22
CA SER A 83 0.40 3.83 -7.91
C SER A 83 0.26 2.81 -6.80
N ARG A 84 1.24 2.76 -5.89
CA ARG A 84 1.14 1.98 -4.66
C ARG A 84 0.09 2.58 -3.73
N ILE A 85 -0.89 1.78 -3.35
CA ILE A 85 -2.06 2.18 -2.55
C ILE A 85 -2.00 1.65 -1.11
N SER A 86 -1.00 0.84 -0.76
CA SER A 86 -0.81 0.36 0.61
C SER A 86 0.62 0.50 1.13
N ALA A 87 0.77 0.41 2.45
CA ALA A 87 2.09 0.25 3.06
C ALA A 87 2.68 -1.14 2.76
N TRP A 88 4.00 -1.25 2.86
CA TRP A 88 4.68 -2.55 2.85
C TRP A 88 4.36 -3.33 4.13
N VAL A 89 4.15 -4.64 4.00
CA VAL A 89 3.88 -5.55 5.12
C VAL A 89 4.80 -6.76 4.97
N ASP A 90 5.63 -7.00 5.99
CA ASP A 90 6.45 -8.20 6.12
C ASP A 90 5.62 -9.31 6.78
N ILE A 91 5.49 -10.47 6.11
CA ILE A 91 4.80 -11.65 6.65
C ILE A 91 5.76 -12.77 7.07
N GLY A 92 7.07 -12.50 7.12
CA GLY A 92 8.12 -13.45 7.48
C GLY A 92 7.83 -14.27 8.74
N ASN A 93 7.25 -13.62 9.74
CA ASN A 93 6.90 -14.21 11.03
C ASN A 93 5.38 -14.24 11.33
N THR A 94 4.53 -13.96 10.35
CA THR A 94 3.07 -14.03 10.49
C THR A 94 2.50 -15.13 9.59
N THR A 95 1.19 -15.39 9.68
CA THR A 95 0.51 -16.33 8.78
C THR A 95 0.12 -15.69 7.45
N GLY A 96 0.15 -14.37 7.34
CA GLY A 96 -0.32 -13.62 6.19
C GLY A 96 -0.47 -12.12 6.43
N ALA A 97 -1.12 -11.45 5.49
CA ALA A 97 -1.46 -10.03 5.55
C ALA A 97 -2.83 -9.78 4.91
N MET A 98 -3.47 -8.69 5.32
CA MET A 98 -4.76 -8.27 4.80
C MET A 98 -4.79 -6.76 4.64
N TRP A 99 -5.34 -6.30 3.53
CA TRP A 99 -5.53 -4.90 3.24
C TRP A 99 -6.98 -4.63 2.91
N GLU A 100 -7.60 -3.72 3.66
CA GLU A 100 -8.77 -2.99 3.17
C GLU A 100 -8.26 -1.85 2.30
N PHE A 101 -8.73 -1.75 1.06
CA PHE A 101 -8.33 -0.69 0.16
C PHE A 101 -9.51 -0.16 -0.65
N LYS A 102 -9.34 1.06 -1.14
CA LYS A 102 -10.29 1.75 -1.99
C LYS A 102 -9.59 2.11 -3.28
N THR A 103 -10.19 1.75 -4.40
CA THR A 103 -9.68 2.04 -5.75
C THR A 103 -9.98 3.49 -6.14
N ASN A 104 -9.41 3.93 -7.26
CA ASN A 104 -9.64 5.27 -7.79
C ASN A 104 -11.09 5.51 -8.26
N THR A 105 -11.87 4.45 -8.53
CA THR A 105 -13.30 4.55 -8.88
C THR A 105 -14.21 4.47 -7.65
N ASP A 106 -13.63 4.59 -6.46
CA ASP A 106 -14.28 4.57 -5.16
C ASP A 106 -14.83 3.22 -4.68
N ASN A 107 -14.56 2.12 -5.38
CA ASN A 107 -14.92 0.78 -4.92
C ASN A 107 -14.00 0.33 -3.78
N VAL A 108 -14.58 -0.38 -2.81
CA VAL A 108 -13.88 -0.86 -1.61
C VAL A 108 -13.74 -2.37 -1.66
N TYR A 109 -12.55 -2.87 -1.39
CA TYR A 109 -12.22 -4.28 -1.39
C TYR A 109 -11.38 -4.64 -0.17
N THR A 110 -11.35 -5.93 0.13
CA THR A 110 -10.39 -6.51 1.04
C THR A 110 -9.62 -7.62 0.34
N LEU A 111 -8.30 -7.51 0.26
CA LEU A 111 -7.42 -8.58 -0.22
C LEU A 111 -6.67 -9.18 0.96
N LYS A 112 -6.66 -10.51 1.02
CA LYS A 112 -5.89 -11.28 2.00
C LYS A 112 -4.89 -12.19 1.28
N ILE A 113 -3.70 -12.26 1.84
CA ILE A 113 -2.69 -13.27 1.48
C ILE A 113 -2.37 -14.11 2.70
N SER A 114 -2.09 -15.40 2.52
CA SER A 114 -1.70 -16.29 3.61
C SER A 114 -0.78 -17.42 3.15
N LYS A 115 0.10 -17.88 4.03
CA LYS A 115 1.04 -19.00 3.80
C LYS A 115 0.34 -20.36 3.73
N LYS A 116 -0.88 -20.44 4.24
CA LYS A 116 -1.75 -21.62 4.22
C LYS A 116 -3.13 -21.22 3.75
N GLN A 117 -3.90 -22.19 3.28
CA GLN A 117 -5.31 -21.96 2.93
C GLN A 117 -6.10 -21.66 4.21
N GLU A 118 -6.40 -20.38 4.45
CA GLU A 118 -7.25 -19.94 5.56
C GLU A 118 -8.68 -19.62 5.11
N ASP A 119 -8.86 -19.29 3.83
CA ASP A 119 -10.17 -19.04 3.23
C ASP A 119 -10.53 -20.16 2.22
N PRO A 120 -11.75 -20.71 2.24
CA PRO A 120 -12.16 -21.78 1.33
C PRO A 120 -12.09 -21.39 -0.16
N ASP A 121 -12.30 -20.12 -0.46
CA ASP A 121 -12.31 -19.53 -1.80
C ASP A 121 -10.97 -18.90 -2.22
N SER A 122 -9.92 -19.06 -1.41
CA SER A 122 -8.58 -18.59 -1.78
C SER A 122 -7.95 -19.42 -2.89
N ILE A 123 -7.20 -18.74 -3.76
CA ILE A 123 -6.46 -19.30 -4.87
C ILE A 123 -4.97 -19.31 -4.53
N TYR A 124 -4.31 -20.44 -4.75
CA TYR A 124 -2.87 -20.54 -4.56
C TYR A 124 -2.10 -20.01 -5.77
N ASN A 125 -1.16 -19.09 -5.56
CA ASN A 125 -0.26 -18.58 -6.57
C ASN A 125 1.14 -19.19 -6.38
N ASN A 126 1.59 -19.97 -7.37
CA ASN A 126 2.87 -20.69 -7.30
C ASN A 126 4.08 -19.75 -7.29
N ASP A 127 4.03 -18.64 -8.02
CA ASP A 127 5.16 -17.72 -8.17
C ASP A 127 5.43 -16.96 -6.86
N PHE A 128 4.37 -16.66 -6.11
CA PHE A 128 4.45 -15.95 -4.85
C PHE A 128 4.51 -16.89 -3.64
N ASP A 129 4.16 -18.17 -3.80
CA ASP A 129 4.08 -19.21 -2.75
C ASP A 129 3.11 -18.83 -1.62
N ILE A 130 1.92 -18.36 -2.01
CA ILE A 130 0.87 -17.87 -1.10
C ILE A 130 -0.53 -18.20 -1.62
N TYR A 131 -1.47 -18.29 -0.69
CA TYR A 131 -2.91 -18.26 -0.97
C TYR A 131 -3.39 -16.82 -1.00
N ILE A 132 -4.27 -16.48 -1.94
CA ILE A 132 -4.81 -15.13 -2.15
C ILE A 132 -6.33 -15.22 -2.17
N SER A 133 -7.01 -14.36 -1.44
CA SER A 133 -8.46 -14.16 -1.53
C SER A 133 -8.78 -12.68 -1.63
N ILE A 134 -9.86 -12.36 -2.34
CA ILE A 134 -10.35 -10.99 -2.48
C ILE A 134 -11.86 -10.96 -2.37
N VAL A 135 -12.37 -10.01 -1.60
CA VAL A 135 -13.81 -9.83 -1.41
C VAL A 135 -14.20 -8.37 -1.61
N ASN A 136 -15.43 -8.15 -2.06
CA ASN A 136 -16.02 -6.82 -2.15
C ASN A 136 -16.39 -6.33 -0.75
N GLY A 137 -16.02 -5.08 -0.43
CA GLY A 137 -16.29 -4.44 0.84
C GLY A 137 -15.30 -4.79 1.95
N LYS A 138 -15.69 -4.44 3.18
CA LYS A 138 -14.89 -4.66 4.39
C LYS A 138 -15.08 -6.06 4.94
N ARG A 139 -14.02 -6.67 5.43
CA ARG A 139 -14.07 -7.98 6.08
C ARG A 139 -13.66 -7.88 7.53
N THR A 140 -14.54 -8.32 8.43
CA THR A 140 -14.19 -8.47 9.85
C THR A 140 -13.53 -9.82 10.05
N TYR A 141 -12.27 -9.84 10.48
CA TYR A 141 -11.55 -11.06 10.82
C TYR A 141 -11.30 -11.11 12.33
N ASN A 142 -11.67 -12.23 12.97
CA ASN A 142 -11.27 -12.52 14.34
C ASN A 142 -10.03 -13.40 14.28
N ASP A 143 -8.86 -12.79 14.39
CA ASP A 143 -7.63 -13.54 14.53
C ASP A 143 -7.48 -14.00 15.99
N TYR A 144 -7.65 -15.29 16.24
CA TYR A 144 -7.52 -15.86 17.57
C TYR A 144 -6.07 -15.86 18.08
N ASN A 145 -5.07 -15.51 17.24
CA ASN A 145 -3.64 -15.64 17.56
C ASN A 145 -2.80 -14.34 17.43
N VAL A 146 -3.41 -13.16 17.23
CA VAL A 146 -2.62 -11.91 17.13
C VAL A 146 -2.26 -11.35 18.52
N ARG A 147 -0.99 -11.51 18.91
CA ARG A 147 -0.33 -10.57 19.83
C ARG A 147 0.31 -9.46 19.01
N ASN A 148 -0.41 -8.36 18.80
CA ASN A 148 0.22 -7.11 18.39
C ASN A 148 1.09 -6.60 19.54
N ILE A 149 2.38 -6.93 19.53
CA ILE A 149 3.37 -6.29 20.40
C ILE A 149 3.83 -5.03 19.68
N ILE A 150 3.15 -3.91 19.95
CA ILE A 150 3.68 -2.58 19.61
C ILE A 150 4.60 -2.18 20.77
N THR A 151 5.90 -2.48 20.66
CA THR A 151 6.88 -1.93 21.61
C THR A 151 7.20 -0.51 21.17
N SER A 152 6.48 0.48 21.67
CA SER A 152 6.94 1.87 21.60
C SER A 152 8.10 2.02 22.58
N THR A 153 9.34 1.92 22.11
CA THR A 153 10.50 2.33 22.90
C THR A 153 10.43 3.85 23.02
N LYS A 154 9.91 4.32 24.16
CA LYS A 154 9.99 5.73 24.57
C LYS A 154 11.47 6.08 24.63
N LEU A 155 11.92 7.01 23.77
CA LEU A 155 13.25 7.60 23.89
C LEU A 155 13.33 8.25 25.27
N ILE A 156 14.37 7.89 26.02
CA ILE A 156 14.73 8.53 27.28
C ILE A 156 15.32 9.89 26.90
N ASP A 157 14.63 10.96 27.26
CA ASP A 157 15.25 12.30 27.30
C ASP A 157 16.36 12.26 28.37
N ILE A 158 17.59 12.58 27.97
CA ILE A 158 18.71 12.90 28.86
C ILE A 158 18.78 14.42 29.00
#